data_AF-A0A1H2XY10-F1
#
_entry.id   AF-A0A1H2XY10-F1
#
_cell.length_a   1.000
_cell.length_b   1.000
_cell.length_c   1.000
_cell.angle_alpha   90.00
_cell.angle_beta   90.00
_cell.angle_gamma   90.00
#
_symmetry.space_group_name_H-M   'P 1'
#
loop_
_entity.id
_entity.type
_entity.pdbx_description
1 polymer ?
#
loop_
_entity_poly.entity_id
_entity_poly.type
_entity_poly.pdbx_seq_one_letter_code
_entity_poly.pdbx_strand_id
1 'polypeptide(L)'
;MYEKAVEKITLEMNANEHHPYVQVIGRFLLAHLEQHPEHAERILAEGKTILKSLDAMRRYAETKRVGNVAVISDADGFGIVLQYFECWDGEPFDIPPEPQPPARPTTPPRTATAKSTTTAKHSHAPAVTQLSLFDDAEGGEAL
;
A
#
# COMPACT_ATOMS: atom_id res chain seq x y z
N MET A 1 -19.02 8.03 -12.74
CA MET A 1 -18.07 7.18 -11.99
C MET A 1 -16.87 6.80 -12.84
N TYR A 2 -17.06 6.47 -14.13
CA TYR A 2 -15.98 6.19 -15.08
C TYR A 2 -14.81 7.20 -15.05
N GLU A 3 -15.05 8.49 -15.28
CA GLU A 3 -13.99 9.51 -15.32
C GLU A 3 -13.19 9.60 -14.02
N LYS A 4 -13.86 9.47 -12.87
CA LYS A 4 -13.21 9.45 -11.55
C LYS A 4 -12.32 8.21 -11.38
N ALA A 5 -12.75 7.06 -11.89
CA ALA A 5 -11.95 5.84 -11.85
C ALA A 5 -10.70 5.95 -12.74
N VAL A 6 -10.87 6.52 -13.95
CA VAL A 6 -9.76 6.83 -14.87
C VAL A 6 -8.77 7.79 -14.22
N GLU A 7 -9.25 8.87 -13.60
CA GLU A 7 -8.42 9.84 -12.88
C GLU A 7 -7.64 9.17 -11.73
N LYS A 8 -8.32 8.35 -10.91
CA LYS A 8 -7.69 7.60 -9.82
C LYS A 8 -6.56 6.70 -10.33
N ILE A 9 -6.83 5.88 -11.34
CA ILE A 9 -5.83 4.98 -11.93
C ILE A 9 -4.64 5.77 -12.48
N THR A 10 -4.92 6.87 -13.19
CA THR A 10 -3.88 7.73 -13.75
C THR A 10 -3.03 8.38 -12.66
N LEU A 11 -3.64 8.82 -11.57
CA LEU A 11 -2.94 9.37 -10.41
C LEU A 11 -2.04 8.32 -9.74
N GLU A 12 -2.54 7.10 -9.55
CA GLU A 12 -1.74 5.98 -9.02
C GLU A 12 -0.57 5.62 -9.95
N MET A 13 -0.77 5.64 -11.27
CA MET A 13 0.29 5.43 -12.25
C MET A 13 1.34 6.54 -12.20
N ASN A 14 0.93 7.80 -12.13
CA ASN A 14 1.87 8.93 -12.06
C ASN A 14 2.65 8.94 -10.74
N ALA A 15 2.00 8.64 -9.62
CA ALA A 15 2.65 8.50 -8.32
C ALA A 15 3.68 7.36 -8.27
N ASN A 16 3.55 6.38 -9.18
CA ASN A 16 4.44 5.22 -9.29
C ASN A 16 5.04 5.12 -10.71
N GLU A 17 5.47 6.25 -11.28
CA GLU A 17 5.97 6.33 -12.65
C GLU A 17 7.15 5.38 -12.93
N HIS A 18 7.98 5.13 -11.92
CA HIS A 18 9.14 4.24 -12.01
C HIS A 18 8.81 2.77 -11.74
N HIS A 19 7.57 2.44 -11.40
CA HIS A 19 7.17 1.07 -11.09
C HIS A 19 6.57 0.38 -12.33
N PRO A 20 7.33 -0.45 -13.07
CA PRO A 20 6.89 -0.97 -14.37
C PRO A 20 5.59 -1.77 -14.28
N TYR A 21 5.40 -2.55 -13.21
CA TYR A 21 4.17 -3.34 -13.05
C TYR A 21 2.93 -2.48 -12.79
N VAL A 22 3.08 -1.32 -12.13
CA VAL A 22 1.94 -0.41 -11.91
C VAL A 22 1.54 0.21 -13.24
N GLN A 23 2.50 0.52 -14.11
CA GLN A 23 2.20 1.03 -15.45
C GLN A 23 1.44 0.01 -16.30
N VAL A 24 1.86 -1.26 -16.29
CA VAL A 24 1.18 -2.32 -17.05
C VAL A 24 -0.23 -2.55 -16.53
N ILE A 25 -0.39 -2.71 -15.21
CA ILE A 25 -1.71 -2.94 -14.61
C ILE A 25 -2.62 -1.72 -14.76
N GLY A 26 -2.09 -0.51 -14.60
CA GLY A 26 -2.87 0.71 -14.79
C GLY A 26 -3.41 0.83 -16.21
N ARG A 27 -2.57 0.61 -17.23
CA ARG A 27 -3.01 0.59 -18.65
C ARG A 27 -4.06 -0.50 -18.90
N PHE A 28 -3.87 -1.68 -18.33
CA PHE A 28 -4.84 -2.77 -18.41
C PHE A 28 -6.19 -2.37 -17.80
N LEU A 29 -6.20 -1.77 -16.61
CA LEU A 29 -7.43 -1.33 -15.94
C LEU A 29 -8.15 -0.21 -16.71
N LEU A 30 -7.41 0.71 -17.33
CA LEU A 30 -7.99 1.75 -18.20
C LEU A 30 -8.69 1.11 -19.41
N ALA A 31 -8.02 0.18 -20.10
CA ALA A 31 -8.61 -0.54 -21.22
C ALA A 31 -9.81 -1.41 -20.80
N HIS A 32 -9.78 -1.99 -19.60
CA HIS A 32 -10.90 -2.75 -19.03
C HIS A 32 -12.11 -1.85 -18.79
N LEU A 33 -11.90 -0.65 -18.23
CA LEU A 33 -12.97 0.31 -17.97
C LEU A 33 -13.63 0.83 -19.25
N GLU A 34 -12.88 0.98 -20.35
CA GLU A 34 -13.45 1.36 -21.65
C GLU A 34 -14.49 0.34 -22.15
N GLN A 35 -14.28 -0.94 -21.86
CA GLN A 35 -15.18 -2.02 -22.25
C GLN A 35 -16.26 -2.28 -21.21
N HIS A 36 -15.96 -2.03 -19.93
CA HIS A 36 -16.80 -2.32 -18.78
C HIS A 36 -16.93 -1.10 -17.84
N PRO A 37 -17.66 -0.05 -18.25
CA PRO A 37 -17.79 1.17 -17.46
C PRO A 37 -18.49 0.95 -16.10
N GLU A 38 -19.28 -0.12 -15.95
CA GLU A 38 -19.93 -0.55 -14.71
C GLU A 38 -18.94 -0.91 -13.60
N HIS A 39 -17.72 -1.29 -13.96
CA HIS A 39 -16.67 -1.65 -13.00
C HIS A 39 -16.00 -0.43 -12.33
N ALA A 40 -16.30 0.79 -12.79
CA ALA A 40 -15.73 2.01 -12.24
C ALA A 40 -15.99 2.19 -10.73
N GLU A 41 -17.17 1.81 -10.26
CA GLU A 41 -17.52 1.92 -8.83
C GLU A 41 -16.68 0.99 -7.96
N ARG A 42 -16.42 -0.23 -8.43
CA ARG A 42 -15.63 -1.23 -7.70
C ARG A 42 -14.16 -0.83 -7.63
N ILE A 43 -13.63 -0.22 -8.69
CA ILE A 43 -12.28 0.36 -8.72
C ILE A 43 -12.16 1.55 -7.77
N LEU A 44 -13.21 2.36 -7.64
CA LEU A 44 -13.23 3.50 -6.72
C LEU A 44 -13.41 3.12 -5.25
N ALA A 45 -13.72 1.85 -4.94
CA ALA A 45 -13.94 1.41 -3.57
C ALA A 45 -12.72 1.70 -2.67
N GLU A 46 -13.03 2.00 -1.40
CA GLU A 46 -12.03 2.40 -0.43
C GLU A 46 -11.00 1.30 -0.20
N GLY A 47 -9.72 1.69 -0.14
CA GLY A 47 -8.63 0.76 0.12
C GLY A 47 -8.21 -0.12 -1.06
N LYS A 48 -8.89 -0.06 -2.21
CA LYS A 48 -8.47 -0.72 -3.46
C LYS A 48 -7.44 0.14 -4.19
N THR A 49 -6.26 -0.40 -4.46
CA THR A 49 -5.18 0.27 -5.21
C THR A 49 -4.47 -0.71 -6.13
N ILE A 50 -3.76 -0.20 -7.15
CA ILE A 50 -2.97 -1.02 -8.08
C ILE A 50 -1.86 -1.77 -7.35
N LEU A 51 -1.23 -1.14 -6.36
CA LEU A 51 -0.18 -1.79 -5.58
C LEU A 51 -0.72 -2.99 -4.78
N LYS A 52 -1.93 -2.88 -4.22
CA LYS A 52 -2.54 -3.99 -3.49
C LYS A 52 -3.04 -5.10 -4.40
N SER A 53 -3.47 -4.79 -5.63
CA SER A 53 -3.79 -5.84 -6.60
C SER A 53 -2.55 -6.62 -7.04
N LEU A 54 -1.40 -5.94 -7.18
CA LEU A 54 -0.10 -6.59 -7.39
C LEU A 54 0.32 -7.43 -6.17
N ASP A 55 0.02 -6.98 -4.95
CA ASP A 55 0.26 -7.79 -3.75
C ASP A 55 -0.58 -9.08 -3.74
N ALA A 56 -1.86 -8.98 -4.11
CA ALA A 56 -2.72 -10.15 -4.29
C ALA A 56 -2.14 -11.13 -5.34
N MET A 57 -1.64 -10.60 -6.46
CA MET A 57 -0.96 -11.39 -7.49
C MET A 57 0.30 -12.09 -6.96
N ARG A 58 1.15 -11.38 -6.21
CA ARG A 58 2.35 -11.95 -5.58
C ARG A 58 1.98 -13.14 -4.68
N ARG A 59 0.94 -12.98 -3.87
CA ARG A 59 0.52 -13.98 -2.88
C ARG A 59 -0.09 -15.21 -3.51
N TYR A 60 -0.79 -15.04 -4.63
CA TYR A 60 -1.18 -16.17 -5.47
C TYR A 60 0.05 -16.85 -6.11
N ALA A 61 0.99 -16.09 -6.66
CA ALA A 61 2.20 -16.67 -7.25
C ALA A 61 3.04 -17.46 -6.22
N GLU A 62 3.06 -17.04 -4.96
CA GLU A 62 3.71 -17.74 -3.85
C GLU A 62 3.17 -19.16 -3.64
N THR A 63 1.88 -19.42 -3.91
CA THR A 63 1.29 -20.77 -3.79
C THR A 63 1.72 -21.70 -4.92
N LYS A 64 1.99 -21.14 -6.10
CA LYS A 64 2.47 -21.86 -7.29
C LYS A 64 4.00 -21.96 -7.38
N ARG A 65 4.72 -21.43 -6.39
CA ARG A 65 6.19 -21.34 -6.42
C ARG A 65 6.84 -22.72 -6.37
N VAL A 66 7.74 -22.99 -7.32
CA VAL A 66 8.61 -24.17 -7.32
C VAL A 66 10.05 -23.70 -7.10
N GLY A 67 10.60 -24.01 -5.93
CA GLY A 67 11.91 -23.49 -5.50
C GLY A 67 11.88 -21.97 -5.32
N ASN A 68 12.66 -21.26 -6.14
CA ASN A 68 12.76 -19.79 -6.12
C ASN A 68 12.00 -19.10 -7.26
N VAL A 69 11.25 -19.84 -8.07
CA VAL A 69 10.54 -19.31 -9.25
C VAL A 69 9.06 -19.59 -9.14
N ALA A 70 8.24 -18.58 -9.44
CA ALA A 70 6.81 -18.72 -9.65
C ALA A 70 6.50 -18.21 -11.06
N VAL A 71 5.76 -19.00 -11.83
CA VAL A 71 5.29 -18.62 -13.17
C VAL A 71 3.77 -18.63 -13.14
N ILE A 72 3.18 -17.51 -13.52
CA ILE A 72 1.75 -17.35 -13.73
C ILE A 72 1.53 -16.92 -15.18
N SER A 73 0.41 -17.34 -15.78
CA SER A 73 0.03 -16.83 -17.10
C SER A 73 -0.35 -15.35 -16.99
N ASP A 74 -0.28 -14.67 -18.12
CA ASP A 74 -0.85 -13.33 -18.29
C ASP A 74 -2.34 -13.30 -17.93
N ALA A 75 -3.11 -14.28 -18.42
CA ALA A 75 -4.53 -14.42 -18.13
C ALA A 75 -4.81 -14.57 -16.62
N ASP A 76 -4.06 -15.43 -15.92
CA ASP A 76 -4.19 -15.59 -14.46
C ASP A 76 -3.83 -14.28 -13.74
N GLY A 77 -2.73 -13.65 -14.14
CA GLY A 77 -2.26 -12.39 -13.56
C GLY A 77 -3.31 -11.29 -13.64
N PHE A 78 -3.85 -11.03 -14.84
CA PHE A 78 -4.91 -10.05 -15.02
C PHE A 78 -6.21 -10.47 -14.32
N GLY A 79 -6.57 -11.75 -14.34
CA GLY A 79 -7.72 -12.28 -13.63
C GLY A 79 -7.66 -12.03 -12.12
N ILE A 80 -6.50 -12.23 -11.49
CA ILE A 80 -6.30 -11.95 -10.06
C ILE A 80 -6.46 -10.46 -9.76
N VAL A 81 -5.97 -9.58 -10.63
CA VAL A 81 -6.15 -8.14 -10.48
C VAL A 81 -7.63 -7.79 -10.56
N LEU A 82 -8.37 -8.34 -11.53
CA LEU A 82 -9.81 -8.12 -11.63
C LEU A 82 -10.57 -8.69 -10.42
N GLN A 83 -10.19 -9.88 -9.93
CA GLN A 83 -10.75 -10.50 -8.73
C GLN A 83 -10.57 -9.58 -7.51
N TYR A 84 -9.39 -8.97 -7.38
CA TYR A 84 -9.11 -8.01 -6.30
C TYR A 84 -10.06 -6.81 -6.33
N PHE A 85 -10.41 -6.31 -7.51
CA PHE A 85 -11.40 -5.23 -7.68
C PHE A 85 -12.85 -5.73 -7.77
N GLU A 86 -13.11 -7.02 -7.54
CA GLU A 86 -14.44 -7.63 -7.67
C GLU A 86 -15.02 -7.47 -9.08
N CYS A 87 -14.17 -7.37 -10.11
CA CYS A 87 -14.53 -7.21 -11.53
C CYS A 87 -14.31 -8.49 -12.35
N TRP A 88 -14.12 -9.62 -11.68
CA TRP A 88 -13.86 -10.92 -12.31
C TRP A 88 -15.13 -11.76 -12.31
N ASP A 89 -15.51 -12.24 -13.50
CA ASP A 89 -16.69 -13.07 -13.73
C ASP A 89 -16.36 -14.56 -13.95
N GLY A 90 -15.08 -14.93 -13.89
CA GLY A 90 -14.64 -16.32 -14.04
C GLY A 90 -14.59 -17.08 -12.72
N GLU A 91 -13.93 -18.25 -12.75
CA GLU A 91 -13.69 -19.05 -11.54
C GLU A 91 -12.80 -18.29 -10.55
N PRO A 92 -13.15 -18.24 -9.25
CA PRO A 92 -12.40 -17.47 -8.28
C PRO A 92 -11.01 -18.06 -8.05
N PHE A 93 -10.00 -17.19 -8.00
CA PHE A 93 -8.64 -17.59 -7.63
C PHE A 93 -8.54 -17.82 -6.12
N ASP A 94 -7.89 -18.92 -5.72
CA ASP A 94 -7.55 -19.19 -4.32
C ASP A 94 -6.36 -18.34 -3.89
N ILE A 95 -6.64 -17.05 -3.62
CA ILE A 95 -5.67 -16.07 -3.16
C ILE A 95 -5.69 -16.07 -1.64
N PRO A 96 -4.55 -16.32 -0.96
CA PRO A 96 -4.48 -16.21 0.49
C PRO A 96 -5.01 -14.84 0.99
N PRO A 97 -5.56 -14.70 2.20
CA PRO A 97 -6.15 -13.44 2.71
C PRO A 97 -5.10 -12.43 3.20
N GLU A 98 -5.19 -11.14 2.84
CA GLU A 98 -4.15 -10.12 3.13
C GLU A 98 -3.69 -10.20 4.59
N PRO A 99 -2.38 -10.23 4.89
CA PRO A 99 -1.90 -10.25 6.26
C PRO A 99 -2.42 -8.99 6.94
N GLN A 100 -3.45 -9.14 7.79
CA GLN A 100 -3.96 -8.00 8.53
C GLN A 100 -2.82 -7.48 9.42
N PRO A 101 -2.53 -6.17 9.41
CA PRO A 101 -1.71 -5.59 10.45
C PRO A 101 -2.27 -6.09 11.80
N PRO A 102 -1.42 -6.53 12.75
CA PRO A 102 -1.92 -7.02 14.02
C PRO A 102 -2.90 -5.99 14.56
N ALA A 103 -4.14 -6.44 14.80
CA ALA A 103 -5.20 -5.59 15.30
C ALA A 103 -4.63 -4.79 16.47
N ARG A 104 -4.55 -3.46 16.33
CA ARG A 104 -4.25 -2.63 17.50
C ARG A 104 -5.30 -3.03 18.54
N PRO A 105 -4.90 -3.50 19.74
CA PRO A 105 -5.88 -3.83 20.76
C PRO A 105 -6.73 -2.57 20.96
N THR A 106 -8.00 -2.67 20.61
CA THR A 106 -8.97 -1.61 20.86
C THR A 106 -9.06 -1.47 22.37
N THR A 107 -8.33 -0.51 22.93
CA THR A 107 -8.61 -0.02 24.28
C THR A 107 -10.08 0.38 24.30
N PRO A 108 -10.93 -0.24 25.14
CA PRO A 108 -12.32 0.16 25.24
C PRO A 108 -12.38 1.64 25.64
N PRO A 109 -13.34 2.42 25.10
CA PRO A 109 -13.56 3.79 25.53
C PRO A 109 -13.97 3.75 27.00
N ARG A 110 -13.05 4.13 27.88
CA ARG A 110 -13.31 4.31 29.30
C ARG A 110 -14.31 5.46 29.43
N THR A 111 -15.55 5.11 29.74
CA THR A 111 -16.63 6.02 30.12
C THR A 111 -16.10 7.04 31.14
N ALA A 112 -16.12 8.30 30.75
CA ALA A 112 -15.76 9.41 31.62
C ALA A 112 -16.83 9.54 32.73
N THR A 113 -16.57 8.94 33.89
CA THR A 113 -17.15 9.38 35.15
C THR A 113 -16.23 10.44 35.73
N ALA A 114 -16.76 11.65 35.80
CA ALA A 114 -16.17 12.75 36.54
C ALA A 114 -16.07 12.40 38.03
N LYS A 115 -14.89 12.64 38.63
CA LYS A 115 -14.74 13.15 40.00
C LYS A 115 -13.25 13.48 40.27
N SER A 116 -13.01 14.79 40.36
CA SER A 116 -12.35 15.48 41.46
C SER A 116 -10.91 15.11 41.86
N THR A 117 -10.03 16.11 41.66
CA THR A 117 -9.05 16.64 42.65
C THR A 117 -7.85 15.74 42.98
N THR A 118 -6.61 16.18 42.69
CA THR A 118 -5.76 17.04 43.57
C THR A 118 -4.29 17.01 43.09
N THR A 119 -3.69 18.22 42.96
CA THR A 119 -2.28 18.61 43.24
C THR A 119 -1.05 17.85 42.70
N ALA A 120 -0.14 18.65 42.10
CA ALA A 120 1.31 18.81 42.37
C ALA A 120 2.10 18.86 41.04
N LYS A 121 2.56 20.00 40.52
CA LYS A 121 3.65 20.89 40.95
C LYS A 121 5.05 20.24 40.93
N HIS A 122 5.77 20.37 39.81
CA HIS A 122 7.21 20.72 39.64
C HIS A 122 7.62 20.39 38.19
N SER A 123 7.94 21.36 37.34
CA SER A 123 9.27 22.00 37.22
C SER A 123 10.40 21.01 36.98
N HIS A 124 10.85 20.85 35.73
CA HIS A 124 12.21 21.21 35.31
C HIS A 124 12.53 20.76 33.87
N ALA A 125 12.82 21.73 33.00
CA ALA A 125 13.89 21.61 31.98
C ALA A 125 15.25 21.55 32.72
N PRO A 126 16.36 21.01 32.18
CA PRO A 126 16.96 21.35 30.87
C PRO A 126 17.53 20.06 30.22
N ALA A 127 18.47 19.96 29.29
CA ALA A 127 19.41 20.87 28.65
C ALA A 127 19.81 20.23 27.32
N VAL A 128 20.12 21.11 26.36
CA VAL A 128 20.90 20.85 25.16
C VAL A 128 22.22 20.16 25.55
N THR A 129 22.60 19.10 24.84
CA THR A 129 24.02 18.71 24.75
C THR A 129 24.33 18.37 23.31
N GLN A 130 24.76 19.44 22.64
CA GLN A 130 25.54 19.45 21.43
C GLN A 130 26.86 18.70 21.71
N LEU A 131 27.15 17.64 20.97
CA LEU A 131 28.45 16.99 20.98
C LEU A 131 29.07 17.13 19.59
N SER A 132 29.62 18.31 19.35
CA SER A 132 30.63 18.56 18.32
C SER A 132 32.00 18.42 18.98
N LEU A 133 32.69 17.32 18.72
CA LEU A 133 34.11 17.17 18.99
C LEU A 133 34.66 16.03 18.14
N PHE A 134 35.25 16.36 16.99
CA PHE A 134 36.63 16.00 16.63
C PHE A 134 36.95 16.73 15.32
N ASP A 135 37.64 17.85 15.53
CA ASP A 135 38.54 18.55 14.61
C ASP A 135 39.86 17.75 14.51
N ASP A 136 40.74 18.20 13.61
CA ASP A 136 42.06 17.67 13.22
C ASP A 136 42.08 16.49 12.21
N ALA A 137 42.89 16.49 11.15
CA ALA A 137 43.64 17.51 10.42
C ALA A 137 44.33 16.79 9.23
N GLU A 138 44.65 17.58 8.21
CA GLU A 138 45.87 17.49 7.41
C GLU A 138 45.98 16.58 6.16
N GLY A 139 46.46 17.23 5.09
CA GLY A 139 47.15 16.66 3.93
C GLY A 139 46.24 16.44 2.71
N GLY A 140 46.29 17.19 1.60
CA GLY A 140 47.43 17.87 1.00
C GLY A 140 47.70 17.27 -0.38
N GLU A 141 47.77 18.14 -1.39
CA GLU A 141 48.21 17.94 -2.80
C GLU A 141 47.15 17.32 -3.74
N ALA A 142 46.61 17.99 -4.77
CA ALA A 142 47.15 18.89 -5.81
C ALA A 142 48.07 18.17 -6.83
N LEU A 143 47.59 18.18 -8.08
CA LEU A 143 48.17 17.74 -9.36
C LEU A 143 48.07 16.25 -9.73
#